data_AF-A0A160MJM4-F1
#
_entry.id   AF-A0A160MJM4-F1
#
_cell.length_a   1.000
_cell.length_b   1.000
_cell.length_c   1.000
_cell.angle_alpha   90.00
_cell.angle_beta   90.00
_cell.angle_gamma   90.00
#
_symmetry.space_group_name_H-M   'P 1'
#
loop_
_entity.id
_entity.type
_entity.pdbx_description
1 polymer ?
#
loop_
_entity_poly.entity_id
_entity_poly.type
_entity_poly.pdbx_seq_one_letter_code
_entity_poly.pdbx_strand_id
1 'polypeptide(L)'
;MDNEELINQLEQHKSEITTAAHWNSYAKSVGLPDSNKLIANYGSWNELKRKLGLPVTNTSYTPSEIRTIVKKHKNHVRTQSVWDLYAREHSLPSSKTLIKSFETWSEVRKYVGNKRERKPTYTKKDIKDILKNHAPNFQNRTQWDVYAKENKLPTYKTIKKYFDYEEITKILNKEKKINLSKDDLIRIALKHKDIFLTSSMARWDIYASENNLPRSTTFHKHFGSWNTAKNVIKPM
;
A
#
# COMPACT_ATOMS: atom_id res chain seq x y z
N MET A 1 -10.36 34.98 49.27
CA MET A 1 -9.23 34.05 49.33
C MET A 1 -8.60 34.08 47.96
N ASP A 2 -7.33 34.46 47.90
CA ASP A 2 -6.60 34.55 46.64
C ASP A 2 -6.21 33.14 46.13
N ASN A 3 -5.99 33.00 44.82
CA ASN A 3 -5.67 31.70 44.20
C ASN A 3 -4.33 31.12 44.69
N GLU A 4 -3.39 31.96 45.12
CA GLU A 4 -2.11 31.54 45.74
C GLU A 4 -2.29 31.10 47.20
N GLU A 5 -3.20 31.73 47.93
CA GLU A 5 -3.51 31.34 49.32
C GLU A 5 -4.22 29.98 49.36
N LEU A 6 -5.14 29.75 48.42
CA LEU A 6 -5.86 28.50 48.27
C LEU A 6 -4.96 27.34 47.85
N ILE A 7 -3.99 27.55 46.95
CA ILE A 7 -3.09 26.46 46.53
C ILE A 7 -2.17 26.01 47.66
N ASN A 8 -1.70 26.95 48.49
CA ASN A 8 -0.87 26.65 49.67
C ASN A 8 -1.64 25.83 50.72
N GLN A 9 -2.93 26.12 50.92
CA GLN A 9 -3.79 25.30 51.77
C GLN A 9 -3.98 23.90 51.19
N LEU A 10 -4.21 23.79 49.88
CA LEU A 10 -4.40 22.49 49.22
C LEU A 10 -3.14 21.62 49.26
N GLU A 11 -1.95 22.20 49.29
CA GLU A 11 -0.68 21.47 49.41
C GLU A 11 -0.60 20.67 50.73
N GLN A 12 -1.18 21.19 51.83
CA GLN A 12 -1.24 20.49 53.12
C GLN A 12 -2.14 19.24 53.10
N HIS A 13 -3.11 19.20 52.18
CA HIS A 13 -4.10 18.14 52.04
C HIS A 13 -3.92 17.33 50.74
N LYS A 14 -2.73 17.45 50.14
CA LYS A 14 -2.40 16.90 48.82
C LYS A 14 -2.62 15.40 48.68
N SER A 15 -2.43 14.63 49.76
CA SER A 15 -2.67 13.18 49.79
C SER A 15 -4.14 12.82 49.53
N GLU A 16 -5.06 13.72 49.86
CA GLU A 16 -6.51 13.52 49.73
C GLU A 16 -7.04 13.96 48.35
N ILE A 17 -6.21 14.59 47.51
CA ILE A 17 -6.62 15.06 46.17
C ILE A 17 -6.51 13.90 45.17
N THR A 18 -7.41 12.92 45.31
CA THR A 18 -7.45 11.71 44.47
C THR A 18 -8.51 11.83 43.36
N THR A 19 -9.78 11.72 43.68
CA THR A 19 -10.91 11.93 42.77
C THR A 19 -11.76 13.11 43.25
N ALA A 20 -12.49 13.78 42.36
CA ALA A 20 -13.37 14.88 42.76
C ALA A 20 -14.42 14.44 43.79
N ALA A 21 -14.92 13.19 43.67
CA ALA A 21 -15.85 12.62 44.63
C ALA A 21 -15.22 12.41 46.02
N HIS A 22 -14.04 11.78 46.09
CA HIS A 22 -13.30 11.59 47.35
C HIS A 22 -12.96 12.93 48.00
N TRP A 23 -12.48 13.88 47.20
CA TRP A 23 -12.18 15.23 47.68
C TRP A 23 -13.40 15.92 48.27
N ASN A 24 -14.58 15.84 47.63
CA ASN A 24 -15.78 16.49 48.16
C ASN A 24 -16.20 15.94 49.53
N SER A 25 -16.03 14.63 49.75
CA SER A 25 -16.24 14.01 51.05
C SER A 25 -15.24 14.52 52.08
N TYR A 26 -13.95 14.58 51.73
CA TYR A 26 -12.89 15.05 52.62
C TYR A 26 -13.03 16.55 52.94
N ALA A 27 -13.15 17.41 51.93
CA ALA A 27 -13.24 18.86 52.05
C ALA A 27 -14.39 19.30 52.96
N LYS A 28 -15.52 18.58 52.93
CA LYS A 28 -16.65 18.84 53.83
C LYS A 28 -16.27 18.64 55.31
N SER A 29 -15.42 17.68 55.62
CA SER A 29 -14.98 17.38 57.00
C SER A 29 -13.97 18.39 57.55
N VAL A 30 -13.20 19.03 56.68
CA VAL A 30 -12.15 20.00 57.05
C VAL A 30 -12.49 21.45 56.71
N GLY A 31 -13.71 21.72 56.23
CA GLY A 31 -14.19 23.07 55.91
C GLY A 31 -13.55 23.71 54.66
N LEU A 32 -13.06 22.90 53.72
CA LEU A 32 -12.41 23.37 52.49
C LEU A 32 -13.39 23.51 51.30
N PRO A 33 -13.03 24.27 50.26
CA PRO A 33 -13.85 24.38 49.05
C PRO A 33 -14.05 23.03 48.34
N ASP A 34 -15.29 22.81 47.87
CA ASP A 34 -15.64 21.65 47.05
C ASP A 34 -14.94 21.67 45.67
N SER A 35 -14.97 20.53 45.00
CA SER A 35 -14.35 20.34 43.70
C SER A 35 -14.87 21.31 42.63
N ASN A 36 -16.13 21.75 42.70
CA ASN A 36 -16.69 22.67 41.71
C ASN A 36 -16.10 24.06 41.86
N LYS A 37 -15.92 24.55 43.10
CA LYS A 37 -15.21 25.80 43.38
C LYS A 37 -13.74 25.73 42.96
N LEU A 38 -13.08 24.60 43.23
CA LEU A 38 -11.70 24.39 42.78
C LEU A 38 -11.59 24.34 41.25
N ILE A 39 -12.53 23.68 40.56
CA ILE A 39 -12.58 23.64 39.09
C ILE A 39 -12.86 25.04 38.52
N ALA A 40 -13.75 25.83 39.12
CA ALA A 40 -14.03 27.20 38.68
C ALA A 40 -12.79 28.10 38.79
N ASN A 41 -11.98 27.94 39.85
CA ASN A 41 -10.77 28.74 40.07
C ASN A 41 -9.58 28.29 39.21
N TYR A 42 -9.41 26.98 39.00
CA TYR A 42 -8.22 26.39 38.39
C TYR A 42 -8.47 25.77 37.00
N GLY A 43 -9.67 25.91 36.45
CA GLY A 43 -10.07 25.45 35.11
C GLY A 43 -10.58 24.00 35.08
N SER A 44 -9.78 23.07 35.60
CA SER A 44 -10.14 21.64 35.61
C SER A 44 -9.48 20.87 36.76
N TRP A 45 -10.08 19.72 37.12
CA TRP A 45 -9.54 18.83 38.15
C TRP A 45 -8.11 18.36 37.83
N ASN A 46 -7.81 18.17 36.54
CA ASN A 46 -6.49 17.77 36.08
C ASN A 46 -5.50 18.95 36.05
N GLU A 47 -5.93 20.18 35.80
CA GLU A 47 -5.07 21.36 35.95
C GLU A 47 -4.71 21.62 37.41
N LEU A 48 -5.68 21.47 38.33
CA LEU A 48 -5.43 21.53 39.76
C LEU A 48 -4.35 20.50 40.16
N LYS A 49 -4.54 19.23 39.77
CA LYS A 49 -3.56 18.18 40.02
C LYS A 49 -2.19 18.50 39.44
N ARG A 50 -2.11 19.05 38.23
CA ARG A 50 -0.83 19.47 37.63
C ARG A 50 -0.15 20.58 38.44
N LYS A 51 -0.89 21.59 38.89
CA LYS A 51 -0.35 22.66 39.74
C LYS A 51 0.19 22.12 41.07
N LEU A 52 -0.45 21.09 41.62
CA LEU A 52 -0.01 20.38 42.82
C LEU A 52 1.02 19.28 42.54
N GLY A 53 1.46 19.06 41.29
CA GLY A 53 2.39 17.98 40.96
C GLY A 53 1.84 16.55 41.20
N LEU A 54 0.52 16.38 41.19
CA LEU A 54 -0.17 15.11 41.37
C LEU A 54 -0.38 14.37 40.03
N PRO A 55 -0.42 13.01 40.05
CA PRO A 55 -0.68 12.22 38.86
C PRO A 55 -2.11 12.45 38.34
N VAL A 56 -2.21 12.81 37.06
CA VAL A 56 -3.48 13.01 36.35
C VAL A 56 -3.89 11.76 35.59
N THR A 57 -5.11 11.28 35.86
CA THR A 57 -5.75 10.20 35.11
C THR A 57 -6.63 10.80 34.00
N ASN A 58 -6.42 10.35 32.77
CA ASN A 58 -7.05 10.85 31.55
C ASN A 58 -6.80 12.34 31.23
N THR A 59 -5.62 12.61 30.69
CA THR A 59 -5.35 13.84 29.93
C THR A 59 -6.18 13.81 28.64
N SER A 60 -7.31 14.52 28.62
CA SER A 60 -7.86 15.01 27.36
C SER A 60 -6.83 16.00 26.81
N TYR A 61 -6.20 15.65 25.69
CA TYR A 61 -5.28 16.56 25.01
C TYR A 61 -6.05 17.31 23.93
N THR A 62 -5.90 18.62 23.90
CA THR A 62 -6.35 19.45 22.78
C THR A 62 -5.51 19.15 21.53
N PRO A 63 -6.05 19.34 20.32
CA PRO A 63 -5.28 19.16 19.08
C PRO A 63 -4.01 20.04 19.01
N SER A 64 -4.01 21.22 19.62
CA SER A 64 -2.85 22.12 19.69
C SER A 64 -1.75 21.57 20.60
N GLU A 65 -2.09 21.07 21.80
CA GLU A 65 -1.13 20.41 22.70
C GLU A 65 -0.47 19.20 22.02
N ILE A 66 -1.26 18.39 21.31
CA ILE A 66 -0.77 17.25 20.55
C ILE A 66 0.26 17.68 19.49
N ARG A 67 -0.02 18.76 18.75
CA ARG A 67 0.93 19.31 17.76
C ARG A 67 2.23 19.79 18.42
N THR A 68 2.13 20.48 19.57
CA THR A 68 3.30 20.94 20.33
C THR A 68 4.16 19.78 20.82
N ILE A 69 3.54 18.74 21.39
CA ILE A 69 4.24 17.52 21.86
C ILE A 69 4.95 16.84 20.69
N VAL A 70 4.23 16.59 19.59
CA VAL A 70 4.78 15.91 18.41
C VAL A 70 5.96 16.70 17.82
N LYS A 71 5.87 18.04 17.78
CA LYS A 71 6.96 18.91 17.29
C LYS A 71 8.19 18.88 18.21
N LYS A 72 7.98 18.94 19.53
CA LYS A 72 9.05 18.89 20.54
C LYS A 72 9.81 17.55 20.49
N HIS A 73 9.09 16.46 20.31
CA HIS A 73 9.64 15.10 20.34
C HIS A 73 9.83 14.47 18.94
N LYS A 74 10.03 15.30 17.90
CA LYS A 74 10.09 14.89 16.49
C LYS A 74 11.03 13.71 16.19
N ASN A 75 12.16 13.62 16.91
CA ASN A 75 13.18 12.59 16.69
C ASN A 75 12.68 11.17 17.06
N HIS A 76 11.66 11.06 17.91
CA HIS A 76 11.07 9.79 18.34
C HIS A 76 9.83 9.41 17.53
N VAL A 77 9.36 10.27 16.63
CA VAL A 77 8.22 10.02 15.73
C VAL A 77 8.67 9.14 14.55
N ARG A 78 9.02 7.88 14.83
CA ARG A 78 9.47 6.88 13.82
C ARG A 78 8.36 5.91 13.44
N THR A 79 8.08 4.95 14.30
CA THR A 79 6.96 4.00 14.18
C THR A 79 6.05 4.16 15.38
N GLN A 80 4.80 3.70 15.29
CA GLN A 80 3.87 3.77 16.43
C GLN A 80 4.45 3.06 17.66
N SER A 81 5.05 1.87 17.48
CA SER A 81 5.67 1.11 18.57
C SER A 81 6.87 1.82 19.22
N VAL A 82 7.73 2.47 18.42
CA VAL A 82 8.86 3.25 18.95
C VAL A 82 8.35 4.47 19.72
N TRP A 83 7.32 5.14 19.20
CA TRP A 83 6.69 6.25 19.90
C TRP A 83 6.02 5.80 21.19
N ASP A 84 5.27 4.70 21.18
CA ASP A 84 4.51 4.23 22.35
C ASP A 84 5.43 3.80 23.50
N LEU A 85 6.59 3.23 23.18
CA LEU A 85 7.62 2.94 24.18
C LEU A 85 8.14 4.25 24.81
N TYR A 86 8.58 5.19 23.97
CA TYR A 86 9.06 6.51 24.39
C TYR A 86 8.01 7.30 25.19
N ALA A 87 6.76 7.24 24.74
CA ALA A 87 5.65 7.96 25.36
C ALA A 87 5.32 7.41 26.74
N ARG A 88 5.48 6.10 26.96
CA ARG A 88 5.31 5.50 28.29
C ARG A 88 6.39 5.94 29.28
N GLU A 89 7.64 6.03 28.84
CA GLU A 89 8.78 6.45 29.67
C GLU A 89 8.72 7.95 30.04
N HIS A 90 8.00 8.75 29.26
CA HIS A 90 7.90 10.20 29.45
C HIS A 90 6.48 10.70 29.71
N SER A 91 5.55 9.81 30.04
CA SER A 91 4.16 10.16 30.34
C SER A 91 3.48 11.02 29.26
N LEU A 92 3.76 10.72 27.98
CA LEU A 92 3.23 11.40 26.80
C LEU A 92 1.99 10.69 26.22
N PRO A 93 1.19 11.36 25.37
CA PRO A 93 0.09 10.73 24.66
C PRO A 93 0.55 9.53 23.81
N SER A 94 -0.20 8.44 23.89
CA SER A 94 -0.02 7.28 23.01
C SER A 94 -0.17 7.63 21.53
N SER A 95 0.36 6.78 20.66
CA SER A 95 0.18 6.85 19.22
C SER A 95 -1.29 6.89 18.82
N LYS A 96 -2.16 6.17 19.54
CA LYS A 96 -3.63 6.20 19.36
C LYS A 96 -4.20 7.59 19.62
N THR A 97 -3.72 8.28 20.65
CA THR A 97 -4.10 9.67 20.94
C THR A 97 -3.62 10.62 19.84
N LEU A 98 -2.39 10.45 19.36
CA LEU A 98 -1.88 11.23 18.23
C LEU A 98 -2.71 11.02 16.96
N ILE A 99 -3.06 9.78 16.65
CA ILE A 99 -3.86 9.41 15.47
C ILE A 99 -5.27 10.01 15.55
N LYS A 100 -5.89 10.10 16.73
CA LYS A 100 -7.17 10.81 16.88
C LYS A 100 -7.08 12.29 16.48
N SER A 101 -5.93 12.93 16.67
CA SER A 101 -5.73 14.35 16.33
C SER A 101 -5.23 14.58 14.89
N PHE A 102 -4.54 13.62 14.30
CA PHE A 102 -3.88 13.74 12.98
C PHE A 102 -4.47 12.81 11.91
N GLU A 103 -5.50 12.04 12.24
CA GLU A 103 -6.16 11.01 11.44
C GLU A 103 -5.31 9.77 11.15
N THR A 104 -4.02 9.93 10.81
CA THR A 104 -3.10 8.82 10.53
C THR A 104 -1.70 9.06 11.05
N TRP A 105 -0.95 7.99 11.32
CA TRP A 105 0.47 8.07 11.67
C TRP A 105 1.35 8.64 10.55
N SER A 106 0.89 8.54 9.30
CA SER A 106 1.59 9.15 8.16
C SER A 106 1.50 10.67 8.21
N GLU A 107 0.36 11.23 8.60
CA GLU A 107 0.20 12.68 8.79
C GLU A 107 0.99 13.19 10.01
N VAL A 108 1.04 12.44 11.11
CA VAL A 108 1.92 12.77 12.26
C VAL A 108 3.39 12.90 11.81
N ARG A 109 3.87 11.94 11.02
CA ARG A 109 5.25 11.94 10.49
C ARG A 109 5.48 13.06 9.48
N LYS A 110 4.52 13.30 8.58
CA LYS A 110 4.57 14.40 7.61
C LYS A 110 4.67 15.75 8.31
N TYR A 111 3.91 15.95 9.40
CA TYR A 111 3.93 17.16 10.20
C TYR A 111 5.32 17.48 10.78
N VAL A 112 6.10 16.45 11.15
CA VAL A 112 7.48 16.62 11.66
C VAL A 112 8.57 16.46 10.59
N GLY A 113 8.19 16.32 9.32
CA GLY A 113 9.14 16.14 8.22
C GLY A 113 9.83 14.77 8.19
N ASN A 114 9.34 13.77 8.93
CA ASN A 114 9.91 12.42 8.96
C ASN A 114 9.37 11.57 7.78
N LYS A 115 9.97 11.73 6.60
CA LYS A 115 9.66 10.90 5.44
C LYS A 115 10.39 9.56 5.56
N ARG A 116 9.63 8.46 5.66
CA ARG A 116 10.22 7.12 5.56
C ARG A 116 10.47 6.79 4.10
N GLU A 117 11.72 6.68 3.70
CA GLU A 117 12.07 6.04 2.44
C GLU A 117 11.69 4.55 2.53
N ARG A 118 10.71 4.14 1.72
CA ARG A 118 10.41 2.73 1.55
C ARG A 118 11.37 2.20 0.50
N LYS A 119 12.35 1.42 0.93
CA LYS A 119 13.13 0.61 -0.02
C LYS A 119 12.17 -0.39 -0.68
N PRO A 120 12.11 -0.46 -2.01
CA PRO A 120 11.27 -1.43 -2.68
C PRO A 120 11.78 -2.85 -2.38
N THR A 121 10.87 -3.80 -2.27
CA THR A 121 11.22 -5.22 -2.03
C THR A 121 12.07 -5.80 -3.17
N TYR A 122 11.84 -5.31 -4.39
CA TYR A 122 12.56 -5.73 -5.59
C TYR A 122 13.10 -4.52 -6.33
N THR A 123 14.27 -4.68 -6.91
CA THR A 123 14.81 -3.80 -7.94
C THR A 123 14.41 -4.31 -9.33
N LYS A 124 14.54 -3.46 -10.36
CA LYS A 124 14.33 -3.88 -11.76
C LYS A 124 15.28 -5.03 -12.15
N LYS A 125 16.49 -5.06 -11.56
CA LYS A 125 17.48 -6.14 -11.76
C LYS A 125 17.00 -7.45 -11.14
N ASP A 126 16.53 -7.44 -9.90
CA ASP A 126 16.05 -8.65 -9.21
C ASP A 126 14.92 -9.32 -10.00
N ILE A 127 13.96 -8.54 -10.48
CA ILE A 127 12.85 -9.05 -11.30
C ILE A 127 13.37 -9.64 -12.62
N LYS A 128 14.37 -9.02 -13.26
CA LYS A 128 14.96 -9.54 -14.50
C LYS A 128 15.64 -10.88 -14.28
N ASP A 129 16.41 -11.01 -13.21
CA ASP A 129 17.14 -12.23 -12.88
C ASP A 129 16.17 -13.36 -12.52
N ILE A 130 15.10 -13.06 -11.78
CA ILE A 130 14.01 -14.01 -11.49
C ILE A 130 13.34 -14.47 -12.79
N LEU A 131 12.99 -13.56 -13.69
CA LEU A 131 12.36 -13.92 -14.97
C LEU A 131 13.26 -14.82 -15.83
N LYS A 132 14.58 -14.58 -15.83
CA LYS A 132 15.55 -15.43 -16.55
C LYS A 132 15.65 -16.82 -15.93
N ASN A 133 15.85 -16.89 -14.61
CA ASN A 133 16.06 -18.17 -13.91
C ASN A 133 14.82 -19.07 -13.96
N HIS A 134 13.63 -18.48 -14.01
CA HIS A 134 12.36 -19.20 -14.04
C HIS A 134 11.65 -19.14 -15.40
N ALA A 135 12.35 -18.74 -16.47
CA ALA A 135 11.78 -18.63 -17.81
C ALA A 135 11.08 -19.92 -18.30
N PRO A 136 11.61 -21.14 -18.06
CA PRO A 136 10.94 -22.38 -18.46
C PRO A 136 9.58 -22.59 -17.78
N ASN A 137 9.40 -22.05 -16.58
CA ASN A 137 8.18 -22.21 -15.78
C ASN A 137 7.15 -21.10 -16.05
N PHE A 138 7.50 -20.11 -16.86
CA PHE A 138 6.62 -19.00 -17.21
C PHE A 138 5.77 -19.39 -18.42
N GLN A 139 4.56 -19.94 -18.22
CA GLN A 139 3.69 -20.32 -19.34
C GLN A 139 2.73 -19.19 -19.75
N ASN A 140 1.92 -18.74 -18.79
CA ASN A 140 0.97 -17.65 -18.94
C ASN A 140 0.81 -16.91 -17.60
N ARG A 141 0.13 -15.76 -17.61
CA ARG A 141 -0.05 -14.91 -16.41
C ARG A 141 -0.64 -15.67 -15.22
N THR A 142 -1.71 -16.42 -15.43
CA THR A 142 -2.45 -17.10 -14.36
C THR A 142 -1.62 -18.22 -13.76
N GLN A 143 -1.00 -19.05 -14.62
CA GLN A 143 -0.12 -20.13 -14.19
C GLN A 143 1.12 -19.58 -13.47
N TRP A 144 1.70 -18.47 -13.94
CA TRP A 144 2.83 -17.83 -13.26
C TRP A 144 2.49 -17.41 -11.84
N ASP A 145 1.32 -16.81 -11.61
CA ASP A 145 0.93 -16.36 -10.27
C ASP A 145 0.78 -17.54 -9.29
N VAL A 146 0.35 -18.72 -9.77
CA VAL A 146 0.32 -19.97 -8.97
C VAL A 146 1.74 -20.42 -8.63
N TYR A 147 2.59 -20.58 -9.65
CA TYR A 147 3.99 -20.99 -9.49
C TYR A 147 4.77 -20.03 -8.59
N ALA A 148 4.56 -18.72 -8.77
CA ALA A 148 5.24 -17.70 -8.00
C ALA A 148 4.84 -17.74 -6.51
N LYS A 149 3.58 -18.04 -6.21
CA LYS A 149 3.13 -18.19 -4.82
C LYS A 149 3.78 -19.40 -4.14
N GLU A 150 3.84 -20.53 -4.82
CA GLU A 150 4.47 -21.77 -4.31
C GLU A 150 5.97 -21.57 -4.06
N ASN A 151 6.64 -20.82 -4.95
CA ASN A 151 8.09 -20.59 -4.90
C ASN A 151 8.48 -19.27 -4.20
N LYS A 152 7.54 -18.56 -3.58
CA LYS A 152 7.75 -17.26 -2.91
C LYS A 152 8.40 -16.19 -3.82
N LEU A 153 8.04 -16.19 -5.09
CA LEU A 153 8.50 -15.25 -6.13
C LEU A 153 7.52 -14.07 -6.32
N PRO A 154 7.95 -12.98 -6.98
CA PRO A 154 7.07 -11.88 -7.36
C PRO A 154 5.95 -12.33 -8.32
N THR A 155 4.72 -11.95 -8.01
CA THR A 155 3.57 -12.13 -8.89
C THR A 155 3.73 -11.35 -10.19
N TYR A 156 2.95 -11.70 -11.22
CA TYR A 156 2.91 -10.98 -12.48
C TYR A 156 2.56 -9.50 -12.30
N LYS A 157 1.68 -9.16 -11.34
CA LYS A 157 1.39 -7.77 -10.98
C LYS A 157 2.63 -7.01 -10.51
N THR A 158 3.53 -7.69 -9.79
CA THR A 158 4.80 -7.09 -9.34
C THR A 158 5.76 -6.94 -10.50
N ILE A 159 5.89 -7.96 -11.35
CA ILE A 159 6.72 -7.91 -12.57
C ILE A 159 6.31 -6.73 -13.47
N LYS A 160 5.00 -6.55 -13.69
CA LYS A 160 4.44 -5.48 -14.53
C LYS A 160 4.73 -4.06 -14.02
N LYS A 161 5.19 -3.89 -12.77
CA LYS A 161 5.65 -2.58 -12.26
C LYS A 161 7.00 -2.16 -12.85
N TYR A 162 7.79 -3.11 -13.34
CA TYR A 162 9.16 -2.88 -13.79
C TYR A 162 9.35 -3.16 -15.29
N PHE A 163 8.55 -4.08 -15.84
CA PHE A 163 8.62 -4.49 -17.24
C PHE A 163 7.24 -4.51 -17.90
N ASP A 164 7.16 -4.03 -19.13
CA ASP A 164 5.99 -4.25 -19.98
C ASP A 164 5.98 -5.66 -20.58
N TYR A 165 4.92 -6.00 -21.31
CA TYR A 165 4.78 -7.33 -21.90
C TYR A 165 5.87 -7.62 -22.94
N GLU A 166 6.30 -6.63 -23.72
CA GLU A 166 7.31 -6.81 -24.76
C GLU A 166 8.68 -7.09 -24.16
N GLU A 167 9.06 -6.32 -23.14
CA GLU A 167 10.27 -6.52 -22.34
C GLU A 167 10.25 -7.92 -21.69
N ILE A 168 9.12 -8.35 -21.12
CA ILE A 168 8.98 -9.70 -20.54
C ILE A 168 9.19 -10.77 -21.61
N THR A 169 8.54 -10.68 -22.77
CA THR A 169 8.70 -11.66 -23.85
C THR A 169 10.15 -11.75 -24.36
N LYS A 170 10.83 -10.59 -24.43
CA LYS A 170 12.24 -10.51 -24.82
C LYS A 170 13.15 -11.15 -23.77
N ILE A 171 12.87 -10.97 -22.48
CA ILE A 171 13.63 -11.62 -21.39
C ILE A 171 13.41 -13.13 -21.40
N LEU A 172 12.18 -13.58 -21.69
CA LEU A 172 11.82 -15.00 -21.75
C LEU A 172 12.28 -15.69 -23.05
N ASN A 173 12.90 -14.98 -23.99
CA ASN A 173 13.23 -15.46 -25.34
C ASN A 173 12.04 -16.14 -26.05
N LYS A 174 10.82 -15.66 -25.80
CA LYS A 174 9.63 -16.13 -26.50
C LYS A 174 9.41 -15.24 -27.72
N GLU A 175 9.73 -15.75 -28.90
CA GLU A 175 9.46 -15.04 -30.15
C GLU A 175 7.97 -14.67 -30.25
N LYS A 176 7.70 -13.43 -30.70
CA LYS A 176 6.34 -12.95 -30.94
C LYS A 176 5.71 -13.88 -31.98
N LYS A 177 4.58 -14.54 -31.65
CA LYS A 177 3.71 -15.08 -32.70
C LYS A 177 3.23 -13.88 -33.52
N ILE A 178 3.75 -13.74 -34.75
CA ILE A 178 3.38 -12.66 -35.66
C ILE A 178 1.86 -12.73 -35.84
N ASN A 179 1.16 -11.69 -35.41
CA ASN A 179 -0.28 -11.58 -35.61
C ASN A 179 -0.48 -11.09 -37.04
N LEU A 180 -0.58 -12.02 -37.99
CA LEU A 180 -0.72 -11.72 -39.41
C LEU A 180 -2.07 -11.05 -39.67
N SER A 181 -2.05 -9.89 -40.31
CA SER A 181 -3.29 -9.23 -40.75
C SER A 181 -3.92 -9.98 -41.93
N LYS A 182 -5.18 -9.65 -42.27
CA LYS A 182 -5.82 -10.19 -43.48
C LYS A 182 -5.01 -9.87 -44.74
N ASP A 183 -4.44 -8.67 -44.82
CA ASP A 183 -3.65 -8.23 -45.98
C ASP A 183 -2.33 -8.98 -46.08
N ASP A 184 -1.68 -9.29 -44.95
CA ASP A 184 -0.46 -10.11 -44.94
C ASP A 184 -0.76 -11.52 -45.46
N LEU A 185 -1.88 -12.10 -45.03
CA LEU A 185 -2.33 -13.40 -45.53
C LEU A 185 -2.63 -13.37 -47.03
N ILE A 186 -3.25 -12.29 -47.53
CA ILE A 186 -3.50 -12.11 -48.97
C ILE A 186 -2.19 -12.05 -49.76
N ARG A 187 -1.21 -11.26 -49.29
CA ARG A 187 0.12 -11.16 -49.94
C ARG A 187 0.83 -12.51 -49.98
N ILE A 188 0.79 -13.27 -48.88
CA ILE A 188 1.37 -14.62 -48.81
C ILE A 188 0.65 -15.56 -49.78
N ALA A 189 -0.68 -15.55 -49.80
CA ALA A 189 -1.45 -16.40 -50.70
C ALA A 189 -1.23 -16.05 -52.19
N LEU A 190 -1.10 -14.78 -52.54
CA LEU A 190 -0.77 -14.33 -53.90
C LEU A 190 0.64 -14.75 -54.33
N LYS A 191 1.62 -14.66 -53.43
CA LYS A 191 3.00 -15.09 -53.71
C LYS A 191 3.10 -16.59 -54.01
N HIS A 192 2.24 -17.39 -53.37
CA HIS A 192 2.19 -18.84 -53.53
C HIS A 192 0.92 -19.31 -54.26
N LYS A 193 0.35 -18.45 -55.14
CA LYS A 193 -0.98 -18.63 -55.73
C LYS A 193 -1.19 -19.99 -56.39
N ASP A 194 -0.19 -20.50 -57.10
CA ASP A 194 -0.33 -21.71 -57.92
C ASP A 194 -0.58 -22.93 -57.05
N ILE A 195 0.10 -23.00 -55.90
CA ILE A 195 -0.08 -24.06 -54.91
C ILE A 195 -1.27 -23.76 -54.01
N PHE A 196 -1.45 -22.51 -53.59
CA PHE A 196 -2.54 -22.11 -52.70
C PHE A 196 -3.92 -22.39 -53.30
N LEU A 197 -4.14 -22.03 -54.58
CA LEU A 197 -5.43 -22.19 -55.25
C LEU A 197 -5.75 -23.66 -55.59
N THR A 198 -4.74 -24.46 -55.92
CA THR A 198 -4.91 -25.86 -56.36
C THR A 198 -4.91 -26.87 -55.21
N SER A 199 -4.36 -26.52 -54.04
CA SER A 199 -4.19 -27.46 -52.93
C SER A 199 -5.41 -27.58 -52.01
N SER A 200 -5.61 -28.78 -51.45
CA SER A 200 -6.45 -28.97 -50.26
C SER A 200 -5.79 -28.35 -49.02
N MET A 201 -6.54 -28.19 -47.92
CA MET A 201 -5.98 -27.67 -46.66
C MET A 201 -4.78 -28.50 -46.17
N ALA A 202 -4.88 -29.83 -46.26
CA ALA A 202 -3.80 -30.72 -45.86
C ALA A 202 -2.54 -30.56 -46.74
N ARG A 203 -2.73 -30.46 -48.07
CA ARG A 203 -1.62 -30.25 -49.01
C ARG A 203 -0.97 -28.88 -48.82
N TRP A 204 -1.76 -27.86 -48.52
CA TRP A 204 -1.24 -26.54 -48.14
C TRP A 204 -0.46 -26.59 -46.83
N ASP A 205 -0.94 -27.30 -45.80
CA ASP A 205 -0.26 -27.35 -44.50
C ASP A 205 1.12 -28.03 -44.59
N ILE A 206 1.26 -29.05 -45.45
CA ILE A 206 2.55 -29.68 -45.76
C ILE A 206 3.49 -28.64 -46.40
N TYR A 207 3.05 -28.01 -47.49
CA TYR A 207 3.83 -26.97 -48.18
C TYR A 207 4.18 -25.79 -47.27
N ALA A 208 3.24 -25.36 -46.44
CA ALA A 208 3.42 -24.25 -45.50
C ALA A 208 4.43 -24.61 -44.41
N SER A 209 4.47 -25.85 -43.94
CA SER A 209 5.47 -26.32 -42.99
C SER A 209 6.88 -26.30 -43.58
N GLU A 210 7.02 -26.70 -44.85
CA GLU A 210 8.32 -26.70 -45.55
C GLU A 210 8.83 -25.28 -45.85
N ASN A 211 7.91 -24.33 -46.02
CA ASN A 211 8.22 -22.94 -46.42
C ASN A 211 8.06 -21.92 -45.27
N ASN A 212 7.87 -22.37 -44.03
CA ASN A 212 7.62 -21.51 -42.85
C ASN A 212 6.45 -20.52 -43.05
N LEU A 213 5.36 -20.97 -43.66
CA LEU A 213 4.16 -20.17 -43.94
C LEU A 213 3.02 -20.45 -42.95
N PRO A 214 1.99 -19.58 -42.92
CA PRO A 214 0.81 -19.80 -42.09
C PRO A 214 0.03 -21.04 -42.53
N ARG A 215 -0.40 -21.85 -41.56
CA ARG A 215 -1.27 -23.00 -41.79
C ARG A 215 -2.65 -22.58 -42.30
N SER A 216 -3.32 -23.51 -42.97
CA SER A 216 -4.68 -23.40 -43.48
C SER A 216 -5.68 -22.94 -42.40
N THR A 217 -5.48 -23.35 -41.14
CA THR A 217 -6.29 -22.93 -39.99
C THR A 217 -6.20 -21.43 -39.71
N THR A 218 -5.06 -20.80 -39.97
CA THR A 218 -4.88 -19.34 -39.87
C THR A 218 -5.73 -18.63 -40.93
N PHE A 219 -5.71 -19.12 -42.17
CA PHE A 219 -6.58 -18.58 -43.23
C PHE A 219 -8.06 -18.80 -42.91
N HIS A 220 -8.44 -19.99 -42.44
CA HIS A 220 -9.81 -20.29 -42.01
C HIS A 220 -10.31 -19.31 -40.94
N LYS A 221 -9.49 -19.03 -39.92
CA LYS A 221 -9.85 -18.10 -38.85
C LYS A 221 -10.11 -16.67 -39.37
N HIS A 222 -9.36 -16.21 -40.36
CA HIS A 222 -9.46 -14.83 -40.87
C HIS A 222 -10.52 -14.66 -41.96
N PHE A 223 -10.72 -15.67 -42.81
CA PHE A 223 -11.63 -15.61 -43.96
C PHE A 223 -12.92 -16.43 -43.78
N GLY A 224 -13.09 -17.09 -42.63
CA GLY A 224 -14.25 -17.92 -42.30
C GLY A 224 -14.17 -19.33 -42.88
N SER A 225 -13.65 -19.49 -44.10
CA SER A 225 -13.40 -20.80 -44.71
C SER A 225 -12.20 -20.78 -45.67
N TRP A 226 -11.63 -21.95 -45.95
CA TRP A 226 -10.56 -22.12 -46.93
C TRP A 226 -10.99 -21.71 -48.36
N ASN A 227 -12.24 -22.03 -48.73
CA ASN A 227 -12.78 -21.67 -50.03
C ASN A 227 -13.00 -20.16 -50.15
N THR A 228 -13.48 -19.51 -49.08
CA THR A 228 -13.60 -18.05 -49.02
C THR A 228 -12.23 -17.39 -49.16
N ALA A 229 -11.21 -17.92 -48.47
CA ALA A 229 -9.84 -17.44 -48.62
C ALA A 229 -9.35 -17.54 -50.08
N LYS A 230 -9.59 -18.67 -50.76
CA LYS A 230 -9.24 -18.82 -52.19
C LYS A 230 -9.99 -17.85 -53.11
N ASN A 231 -11.27 -17.62 -52.87
CA ASN A 231 -12.09 -16.74 -53.70
C ASN A 231 -11.63 -15.28 -53.63
N VAL A 232 -11.05 -14.84 -52.50
CA VAL A 232 -10.43 -13.51 -52.38
C VAL A 232 -9.16 -13.37 -53.23
N ILE A 233 -8.48 -14.49 -53.52
CA ILE A 233 -7.20 -14.53 -54.24
C ILE A 233 -7.37 -14.82 -55.72
N LYS A 234 -8.45 -15.48 -56.11
CA LYS A 234 -8.78 -15.67 -57.53
C LYS A 234 -8.99 -14.30 -58.17
N PRO A 235 -8.30 -13.98 -59.28
CA PRO A 235 -8.67 -12.81 -60.06
C PRO A 235 -10.11 -12.98 -60.53
N MET A 236 -10.88 -11.88 -60.52
CA MET A 236 -12.10 -11.79 -61.32
C MET A 236 -11.77 -12.02 -62.80
#